data_AF-A0A2N2TZU3-F1
#
_entry.id   AF-A0A2N2TZU3-F1
#
_cell.length_a   1.000
_cell.length_b   1.000
_cell.length_c   1.000
_cell.angle_alpha   90.00
_cell.angle_beta   90.00
_cell.angle_gamma   90.00
#
_symmetry.space_group_name_H-M   'P 1'
#
loop_
_entity.id
_entity.type
_entity.pdbx_description
1 polymer ?
#
loop_
_entity_poly.entity_id
_entity_poly.type
_entity_poly.pdbx_seq_one_letter_code
_entity_poly.pdbx_strand_id
1 'polypeptide(L)'
;MNLLKALAAVSSMTLLSRILGFMRDAIIARVFGAGMLTDAFFVAFKIPNLLRRLFAEGAFSQAFVPILAEYKNRRGHDATQTLVNQVGTALTLVLVVVALLGVVGAPWVAYVSAPG
;
A
#
# COMPACT_ATOMS: atom_id res chain seq x y z
N MET A 1 17.08 -2.76 20.91
CA MET A 1 15.85 -1.94 21.15
C MET A 1 14.90 -2.75 22.01
N ASN A 2 14.34 -2.19 23.08
CA ASN A 2 13.34 -2.90 23.88
C ASN A 2 12.10 -3.18 23.03
N LEU A 3 11.65 -4.44 22.99
CA LEU A 3 10.45 -4.88 22.27
C LEU A 3 9.23 -4.01 22.56
N LEU A 4 9.05 -3.60 23.83
CA LEU A 4 7.98 -2.70 24.24
C LEU A 4 8.00 -1.35 23.53
N LYS A 5 9.19 -0.75 23.29
CA LYS A 5 9.32 0.51 22.55
C LYS A 5 8.97 0.32 21.07
N ALA A 6 9.40 -0.78 20.46
CA ALA A 6 9.08 -1.07 19.07
C ALA A 6 7.57 -1.32 18.87
N LEU A 7 6.95 -2.11 19.74
CA LEU A 7 5.51 -2.34 19.74
C LEU A 7 4.72 -1.05 19.94
N ALA A 8 5.11 -0.24 20.93
CA ALA A 8 4.47 1.06 21.17
C ALA A 8 4.56 1.99 19.95
N ALA A 9 5.71 2.04 19.27
CA ALA A 9 5.90 2.86 18.08
C ALA A 9 5.05 2.40 16.88
N VAL A 10 5.01 1.09 16.59
CA VAL A 10 4.21 0.55 15.48
C VAL A 10 2.72 0.72 15.75
N SER A 11 2.27 0.44 16.97
CA SER A 11 0.87 0.59 17.37
C SER A 11 0.41 2.04 17.34
N SER A 12 1.23 2.99 17.80
CA SER A 12 0.90 4.42 17.75
C SER A 12 0.83 4.94 16.32
N MET A 13 1.77 4.55 15.45
CA MET A 13 1.71 4.87 14.02
C MET A 13 0.46 4.27 13.35
N THR A 14 0.08 3.05 13.73
CA THR A 14 -1.13 2.39 13.20
C THR A 14 -2.40 3.11 13.66
N LEU A 15 -2.48 3.47 14.94
CA LEU A 15 -3.61 4.22 15.50
C LEU A 15 -3.74 5.59 14.83
N LEU A 16 -2.63 6.30 14.68
CA LEU A 16 -2.62 7.60 14.02
C LEU A 16 -3.11 7.48 12.57
N SER A 17 -2.63 6.48 11.83
CA SER A 17 -3.09 6.20 10.47
C SER A 17 -4.60 5.92 10.40
N ARG A 18 -5.15 5.18 11.37
CA ARG A 18 -6.59 4.92 11.46
C ARG A 18 -7.41 6.18 11.76
N ILE A 19 -6.92 7.03 12.67
CA ILE A 19 -7.58 8.31 12.97
C ILE A 19 -7.58 9.22 11.74
N LEU A 20 -6.45 9.32 11.02
CA LEU A 20 -6.37 10.08 9.77
C LEU A 20 -7.29 9.51 8.69
N GLY A 21 -7.38 8.19 8.58
CA GLY A 21 -8.34 7.52 7.68
C GLY A 21 -9.78 7.85 8.02
N PHE A 22 -10.14 7.80 9.30
CA PHE A 22 -11.47 8.20 9.77
C PHE A 22 -11.79 9.67 9.48
N MET A 23 -10.83 10.57 9.73
CA MET A 23 -11.00 11.99 9.40
C MET A 23 -11.22 12.20 7.91
N ARG A 24 -10.47 11.50 7.04
CA ARG A 24 -10.68 11.52 5.60
C ARG A 24 -12.10 11.10 5.25
N ASP A 25 -12.57 9.99 5.82
CA ASP A 25 -13.90 9.45 5.52
C ASP A 25 -15.02 10.41 6.01
N ALA A 26 -14.85 11.05 7.17
CA ALA A 26 -15.75 12.08 7.67
C ALA A 26 -15.79 13.34 6.78
N ILE A 27 -14.64 13.78 6.27
CA ILE A 27 -14.56 14.90 5.31
C ILE A 27 -15.29 14.53 4.02
N ILE A 28 -15.04 13.34 3.47
CA ILE A 28 -15.72 12.87 2.24
C ILE A 28 -17.23 12.84 2.45
N ALA A 29 -17.71 12.24 3.55
CA ALA A 29 -19.13 12.17 3.86
C ALA A 29 -19.77 13.58 4.01
N ARG A 30 -19.04 14.54 4.59
CA ARG A 30 -19.54 15.92 4.74
C ARG A 30 -19.54 16.72 3.45
N VAL A 31 -18.53 16.53 2.59
CA VAL A 31 -18.36 17.29 1.35
C VAL A 31 -19.21 16.73 0.21
N PHE A 32 -19.24 15.41 0.06
CA PHE A 32 -19.93 14.74 -1.05
C PHE A 32 -21.32 14.20 -0.66
N GLY A 33 -21.60 13.98 0.63
CA GLY A 33 -22.85 13.36 1.07
C GLY A 33 -22.97 11.88 0.70
N ALA A 34 -24.17 11.32 0.81
CA ALA A 34 -24.48 10.00 0.28
C ALA A 34 -25.02 10.13 -1.15
N GLY A 35 -24.25 9.70 -2.14
CA GLY A 35 -24.61 9.81 -3.54
C GLY A 35 -23.57 9.23 -4.49
N MET A 36 -23.87 9.25 -5.78
CA MET A 36 -23.10 8.57 -6.84
C MET A 36 -21.62 8.98 -6.89
N LEU A 37 -21.29 10.24 -6.55
CA LEU A 37 -19.91 10.73 -6.51
C LEU A 37 -19.09 10.09 -5.38
N THR A 38 -19.71 9.89 -4.22
CA THR A 38 -19.08 9.24 -3.07
C THR A 38 -18.83 7.75 -3.35
N ASP A 39 -19.79 7.09 -4.00
CA ASP A 39 -19.65 5.68 -4.40
C ASP A 39 -18.54 5.52 -5.45
N ALA A 40 -18.49 6.40 -6.45
CA ALA A 40 -17.43 6.43 -7.45
C ALA A 40 -16.05 6.65 -6.80
N PHE A 41 -15.94 7.55 -5.82
CA PHE A 41 -14.71 7.77 -5.08
C PHE A 41 -14.26 6.51 -4.33
N PHE A 42 -15.18 5.83 -3.62
CA PHE A 42 -14.82 4.62 -2.89
C PHE A 42 -14.44 3.44 -3.79
N VAL A 43 -15.11 3.29 -4.95
CA VAL A 43 -14.75 2.30 -5.96
C VAL A 43 -13.36 2.61 -6.52
N ALA A 44 -13.11 3.86 -6.90
CA ALA A 44 -11.80 4.29 -7.39
C ALA A 44 -10.69 4.07 -6.35
N PHE A 45 -10.96 4.32 -5.07
CA PHE A 45 -9.99 4.15 -3.99
C PHE A 45 -9.73 2.67 -3.63
N LYS A 46 -10.69 1.76 -3.88
CA LYS A 46 -10.51 0.32 -3.63
C LYS A 46 -9.41 -0.29 -4.48
N ILE A 47 -9.30 0.11 -5.75
CA ILE A 47 -8.33 -0.44 -6.71
C ILE A 47 -6.88 -0.28 -6.22
N PRO A 48 -6.36 0.94 -5.97
CA PRO A 48 -4.99 1.11 -5.49
C PRO A 48 -4.79 0.49 -4.10
N ASN A 49 -5.82 0.50 -3.24
CA ASN A 49 -5.72 -0.14 -1.93
C ASN A 49 -5.60 -1.67 -2.01
N LEU A 50 -6.28 -2.32 -2.96
CA LEU A 50 -6.12 -3.75 -3.24
C LEU A 50 -4.70 -4.06 -3.70
N LEU A 51 -4.18 -3.29 -4.67
CA LEU A 51 -2.81 -3.44 -5.16
C LEU A 51 -1.78 -3.28 -4.04
N ARG A 52 -1.95 -2.26 -3.19
CA ARG A 52 -1.12 -2.05 -1.99
C ARG A 52 -1.13 -3.25 -1.05
N ARG A 53 -2.30 -3.86 -0.82
CA ARG A 53 -2.43 -5.06 0.02
C ARG A 53 -1.71 -6.27 -0.59
N LEU A 54 -1.82 -6.46 -1.91
CA LEU A 54 -1.20 -7.58 -2.62
C LEU A 54 0.34 -7.46 -2.68
N PHE A 55 0.85 -6.28 -3.01
CA PHE A 55 2.27 -6.09 -3.32
C PHE A 55 3.11 -5.57 -2.14
N ALA A 56 2.53 -4.88 -1.16
CA ALA A 56 3.31 -4.16 -0.14
C ALA A 56 3.08 -4.63 1.31
N GLU A 57 1.85 -5.00 1.70
CA GLU A 57 1.55 -5.34 3.10
C GLU A 57 1.72 -6.82 3.46
N GLY A 58 1.33 -7.73 2.56
CA GLY A 58 1.22 -9.16 2.85
C GLY A 58 2.52 -9.96 2.71
N ALA A 59 2.50 -10.95 1.82
CA ALA A 59 3.59 -11.92 1.63
C ALA A 59 4.94 -11.26 1.30
N PHE A 60 4.93 -10.11 0.61
CA PHE A 60 6.16 -9.38 0.29
C PHE A 60 6.92 -8.96 1.55
N SER A 61 6.26 -8.30 2.52
CA SER A 61 6.93 -7.82 3.74
C SER A 61 7.43 -8.99 4.59
N GLN A 62 6.64 -10.09 4.67
CA GLN A 62 7.03 -11.30 5.40
C GLN A 62 8.27 -11.99 4.80
N ALA A 63 8.44 -11.98 3.48
CA ALA A 63 9.61 -12.55 2.82
C ALA A 63 10.80 -11.58 2.79
N PHE A 64 10.55 -10.29 2.54
CA PHE A 64 11.58 -9.29 2.32
C PHE A 64 12.28 -8.86 3.61
N VAL A 65 11.54 -8.63 4.70
CA VAL A 65 12.12 -8.12 5.96
C VAL A 65 13.18 -9.07 6.56
N PRO A 66 12.97 -10.41 6.63
CA PRO A 66 13.99 -11.33 7.10
C PRO A 66 15.27 -11.31 6.24
N ILE A 67 15.12 -11.28 4.91
CA ILE A 67 16.25 -11.24 3.97
C ILE A 67 17.01 -9.91 4.12
N LEU A 68 16.30 -8.79 4.22
CA LEU A 68 16.91 -7.48 4.45
C LEU A 68 17.68 -7.44 5.76
N ALA A 69 17.14 -8.02 6.83
CA ALA A 69 17.81 -8.11 8.12
C ALA A 69 19.06 -8.99 8.05
N GLU A 70 19.02 -10.11 7.32
CA GLU A 70 20.20 -10.95 7.09
C GLU A 70 21.30 -10.19 6.35
N TYR A 71 20.95 -9.51 5.25
CA TYR A 71 21.91 -8.73 4.45
C TYR A 71 22.55 -7.63 5.28
N LYS A 72 21.74 -6.88 6.03
CA LYS A 72 22.22 -5.79 6.90
C LYS A 72 23.19 -6.29 7.97
N ASN A 73 22.94 -7.46 8.55
CA ASN A 73 23.73 -7.99 9.66
C ASN A 73 24.97 -8.79 9.21
N ARG A 74 24.90 -9.47 8.05
CA ARG A 74 25.94 -10.43 7.62
C ARG A 74 26.73 -10.02 6.40
N ARG A 75 26.17 -9.20 5.50
CA ARG A 75 26.73 -8.94 4.16
C ARG A 75 27.27 -7.51 3.99
N GLY A 76 27.08 -6.65 4.99
CA GLY A 76 27.55 -5.27 4.97
C GLY A 76 26.64 -4.32 4.19
N HIS A 77 27.05 -3.05 4.12
CA HIS A 77 26.22 -1.96 3.59
C HIS A 77 25.99 -2.07 2.08
N ASP A 78 27.05 -2.26 1.30
CA ASP A 78 26.98 -2.25 -0.17
C ASP A 78 26.08 -3.38 -0.72
N ALA A 79 26.20 -4.58 -0.15
CA ALA A 79 25.35 -5.70 -0.52
C ALA A 79 23.88 -5.45 -0.17
N THR A 80 23.62 -4.81 0.98
CA THR A 80 22.26 -4.43 1.40
C THR A 80 21.67 -3.37 0.46
N GLN A 81 22.46 -2.36 0.08
CA GLN A 81 22.03 -1.33 -0.86
C GLN A 81 21.74 -1.92 -2.24
N THR A 82 22.56 -2.85 -2.71
CA THR A 82 22.34 -3.56 -3.97
C THR A 82 21.03 -4.36 -3.94
N LEU A 83 20.76 -5.10 -2.86
CA LEU A 83 19.49 -5.82 -2.67
C LEU A 83 18.30 -4.86 -2.73
N VAL A 84 18.35 -3.77 -1.96
CA VAL A 84 17.26 -2.77 -1.91
C VAL A 84 17.02 -2.15 -3.28
N ASN A 85 18.09 -1.81 -4.01
CA ASN A 85 17.98 -1.24 -5.36
C ASN A 85 17.37 -2.23 -6.35
N GLN A 86 17.78 -3.51 -6.32
CA GLN A 86 17.25 -4.53 -7.22
C GLN A 86 15.77 -4.80 -6.93
N VAL A 87 15.41 -5.03 -5.66
CA VAL A 87 14.03 -5.30 -5.26
C VAL A 87 13.15 -4.07 -5.51
N GLY A 88 13.63 -2.88 -5.17
CA GLY A 88 12.94 -1.61 -5.42
C GLY A 88 12.67 -1.40 -6.91
N THR A 89 13.69 -1.57 -7.75
CA THR A 89 13.55 -1.42 -9.21
C THR A 89 12.54 -2.42 -9.78
N ALA A 90 12.63 -3.69 -9.38
CA ALA A 90 11.70 -4.72 -9.84
C ALA A 90 10.26 -4.42 -9.40
N LEU A 91 10.06 -4.05 -8.13
CA LEU A 91 8.74 -3.70 -7.61
C LEU A 91 8.17 -2.46 -8.31
N THR A 92 8.98 -1.43 -8.52
CA THR A 92 8.56 -0.22 -9.25
C THR A 92 8.16 -0.57 -10.68
N LEU A 93 8.94 -1.37 -11.41
CA LEU A 93 8.61 -1.79 -12.77
C LEU A 93 7.28 -2.55 -12.81
N VAL A 94 7.08 -3.51 -11.91
CA VAL A 94 5.83 -4.28 -11.81
C VAL A 94 4.65 -3.34 -11.52
N LEU A 95 4.79 -2.43 -10.56
CA LEU A 95 3.73 -1.49 -10.20
C LEU A 95 3.41 -0.51 -11.34
N VAL A 96 4.41 -0.05 -12.09
CA VAL A 96 4.20 0.79 -13.28
C VAL A 96 3.42 0.02 -14.35
N VAL A 97 3.81 -1.21 -14.66
CA VAL A 97 3.09 -2.04 -15.63
C VAL A 97 1.64 -2.28 -15.18
N VAL A 98 1.44 -2.65 -13.92
CA VAL A 98 0.09 -2.87 -13.37
C VAL A 98 -0.75 -1.60 -13.39
N ALA A 99 -0.15 -0.45 -13.07
CA ALA A 99 -0.84 0.84 -13.13
C ALA A 99 -1.22 1.20 -14.57
N LEU A 100 -0.33 1.03 -15.54
CA LEU A 100 -0.60 1.28 -16.96
C LEU A 100 -1.72 0.36 -17.48
N LEU A 101 -1.69 -0.93 -17.14
CA LEU A 101 -2.76 -1.87 -17.48
C LEU A 101 -4.09 -1.46 -16.83
N GLY A 102 -4.06 -1.00 -15.58
CA GLY A 102 -5.24 -0.48 -14.88
C GLY A 102 -5.81 0.78 -15.52
N VAL A 103 -4.97 1.68 -16.03
CA VAL A 103 -5.39 2.90 -16.74
C VAL A 103 -6.01 2.55 -18.09
N VAL A 104 -5.36 1.70 -18.89
CA VAL A 104 -5.87 1.28 -20.20
C VAL A 104 -7.15 0.47 -20.05
N GLY A 105 -7.21 -0.42 -19.05
CA GLY A 105 -8.37 -1.24 -18.72
C GLY A 105 -9.42 -0.54 -17.87
N ALA A 106 -9.29 0.76 -17.59
CA ALA A 106 -10.15 1.48 -16.64
C ALA A 106 -11.66 1.30 -16.91
N PRO A 107 -12.17 1.33 -18.15
CA PRO A 107 -13.60 1.12 -18.42
C PRO A 107 -14.07 -0.28 -18.00
N TRP A 108 -13.24 -1.31 -18.22
CA TRP A 108 -13.58 -2.69 -17.87
C TRP A 108 -13.48 -2.91 -16.36
N VAL A 109 -12.44 -2.35 -15.74
CA VAL A 109 -12.27 -2.39 -14.29
C VAL A 109 -13.42 -1.68 -13.59
N ALA A 110 -13.87 -0.53 -14.11
CA ALA A 110 -15.04 0.19 -13.60
C ALA A 110 -16.31 -0.64 -13.76
N TYR A 111 -16.56 -1.22 -14.95
CA TYR A 111 -17.73 -2.06 -15.22
C TYR A 111 -17.82 -3.28 -14.28
N VAL A 112 -16.70 -3.96 -14.02
CA VAL A 112 -16.66 -5.12 -13.10
C VAL A 112 -16.79 -4.68 -11.64
N SER A 113 -16.22 -3.53 -11.27
CA SER A 113 -16.20 -3.07 -9.88
C SER A 113 -17.50 -2.38 -9.45
N ALA A 114 -18.25 -1.81 -10.39
CA ALA A 114 -19.51 -1.11 -10.17
C ALA A 114 -20.43 -1.24 -11.40
N PRO A 115 -21.17 -2.36 -11.55
CA PRO A 115 -22.05 -2.62 -12.69
C PRO A 115 -23.40 -1.87 -12.65
N GLY A 116 -23.52 -0.81 -11.83
CA GLY A 116 -24.77 -0.08 -11.57
C GLY A 116 -24.61 1.42 -11.69
#